data_AF-A0A1F6IDL3-F1
#
_entry.id   AF-A0A1F6IDL3-F1
#
_cell.length_a   1.000
_cell.length_b   1.000
_cell.length_c   1.000
_cell.angle_alpha   90.00
_cell.angle_beta   90.00
_cell.angle_gamma   90.00
#
_symmetry.space_group_name_H-M   'P 1'
#
loop_
_entity.id
_entity.type
_entity.pdbx_description
1 polymer ?
#
loop_
_entity_poly.entity_id
_entity_poly.type
_entity_poly.pdbx_seq_one_letter_code
_entity_poly.pdbx_strand_id
1 'polypeptide(L)'
;MLQFQFVLQNAHFALSLLAAFVFFAMFWLYLDAWLAKKGFKEGCKWFGALLLSFSFVVHAIALEQTAFVKPILPHEINLLLVSVLRVFGYLSLMLGIVMDRLEPRPSLNGLLIFPKGLSFASAGMLFYPILSSMVGFLYLRRATVGLENHIKPVAAAFFILSLSELTSLAQLFRATDNILILQLVAPFEKLWLLEHAFLLGAIVILGRWVFGYLLKRIQTQLVMILSTSTLLIFLITTVSFTFLLLRDFERTTLSHLETDVSVLSYAIESKKESSLSDAEVVVQNNTVKSAIVDNDRKTLREIASSTLLAKKQSILTIVSDRGEVLMRGEDPEKIGDSLTDDPLVKNALLGKVVTSVVTRDRALAPELSVRSAAPIRSENKIIGVAIVGSVVDNAFLDGIKAATKLESSVYAGNIRSATTIISPDGKSRWVGIKEETEAVKRKVLDEAKIYTGGVNILNTPYFAAYAPLLNVDNNPVGMLFVGKEQTSVLQAASRSIELTFIVAVTLIVFSMIPAFLIAKYITYQVK
;
A
#
# COMPACT_ATOMS: atom_id res chain seq x y z
N MET A 1 9.32 3.96 0.33
CA MET A 1 9.11 2.78 1.19
C MET A 1 8.28 1.70 0.49
N LEU A 2 7.15 2.07 -0.10
CA LEU A 2 6.23 1.15 -0.78
C LEU A 2 6.83 0.37 -1.97
N GLN A 3 7.47 1.07 -2.91
CA GLN A 3 8.10 0.42 -4.08
C GLN A 3 9.19 -0.57 -3.67
N PHE A 4 9.90 -0.30 -2.57
CA PHE A 4 10.93 -1.18 -2.04
C PHE A 4 10.35 -2.49 -1.50
N GLN A 5 9.30 -2.43 -0.68
CA GLN A 5 8.59 -3.62 -0.18
C GLN A 5 8.06 -4.48 -1.35
N PHE A 6 7.55 -3.83 -2.40
CA PHE A 6 7.06 -4.52 -3.58
C PHE A 6 8.18 -5.22 -4.37
N VAL A 7 9.34 -4.59 -4.55
CA VAL A 7 10.51 -5.23 -5.17
C VAL A 7 10.94 -6.45 -4.36
N LEU A 8 10.98 -6.32 -3.03
CA LEU A 8 11.31 -7.44 -2.15
C LEU A 8 10.28 -8.58 -2.21
N GLN A 9 8.98 -8.28 -2.33
CA GLN A 9 7.96 -9.31 -2.51
C GLN A 9 8.13 -10.07 -3.83
N ASN A 10 8.47 -9.39 -4.93
CA ASN A 10 8.79 -10.06 -6.19
C ASN A 10 10.09 -10.86 -6.10
N ALA A 11 11.07 -10.39 -5.34
CA ALA A 11 12.31 -11.13 -5.08
C ALA A 11 12.05 -12.40 -4.26
N HIS A 12 11.16 -12.35 -3.26
CA HIS A 12 10.69 -13.51 -2.52
C HIS A 12 10.03 -14.54 -3.43
N PHE A 13 9.07 -14.10 -4.24
CA PHE A 13 8.39 -14.95 -5.22
C PHE A 13 9.42 -15.64 -6.14
N ALA A 14 10.36 -14.86 -6.69
CA ALA A 14 11.41 -15.37 -7.57
C ALA A 14 12.33 -16.39 -6.90
N LEU A 15 12.79 -16.10 -5.68
CA LEU A 15 13.71 -16.95 -4.95
C LEU A 15 13.04 -18.26 -4.53
N SER A 16 11.80 -18.21 -4.03
CA SER A 16 11.01 -19.38 -3.65
C SER A 16 10.72 -20.27 -4.87
N LEU A 17 10.43 -19.68 -6.02
CA LEU A 17 10.22 -20.41 -7.28
C LEU A 17 11.51 -21.07 -7.79
N LEU A 18 12.66 -20.39 -7.68
CA LEU A 18 13.97 -20.98 -7.96
C LEU A 18 14.30 -22.12 -7.01
N ALA A 19 13.97 -21.99 -5.72
CA ALA A 19 14.12 -23.04 -4.72
C ALA A 19 13.31 -24.29 -5.11
N ALA A 20 12.03 -24.09 -5.41
CA ALA A 20 11.13 -25.13 -5.87
C ALA A 20 11.69 -25.85 -7.09
N PHE A 21 12.17 -25.09 -8.08
CA PHE A 21 12.73 -25.67 -9.30
C PHE A 21 14.01 -26.48 -9.05
N VAL A 22 14.88 -26.02 -8.16
CA VAL A 22 16.09 -26.76 -7.79
C VAL A 22 15.77 -28.05 -7.03
N PHE A 23 14.78 -28.05 -6.14
CA PHE A 23 14.29 -29.29 -5.51
C PHE A 23 13.55 -30.20 -6.49
N PHE A 24 12.83 -29.65 -7.46
CA PHE A 24 12.25 -30.41 -8.56
C PHE A 24 13.32 -31.09 -9.41
N ALA A 25 14.43 -30.40 -9.69
CA ALA A 25 15.58 -30.99 -10.37
C ALA A 25 16.19 -32.14 -9.55
N MET A 26 16.32 -31.97 -8.23
CA MET A 26 16.77 -33.05 -7.33
C MET A 26 15.79 -34.24 -7.34
N PHE A 27 14.48 -33.99 -7.35
CA PHE A 27 13.46 -35.01 -7.54
C PHE A 27 13.68 -35.76 -8.86
N TRP A 28 13.92 -35.04 -9.96
CA TRP A 28 14.16 -35.64 -11.28
C TRP A 28 15.38 -36.56 -11.27
N LEU A 29 16.48 -36.14 -10.63
CA LEU A 29 17.69 -36.94 -10.47
C LEU A 29 17.41 -38.25 -9.73
N TYR A 30 16.65 -38.20 -8.63
CA TYR A 30 16.30 -39.39 -7.86
C TYR A 30 15.26 -40.27 -8.55
N LEU A 31 14.33 -39.68 -9.30
CA LEU A 31 13.36 -40.41 -10.11
C LEU A 31 14.05 -41.19 -11.24
N ASP A 32 15.02 -40.57 -11.93
CA ASP A 32 15.80 -41.21 -12.99
C ASP A 32 16.63 -42.40 -12.46
N ALA A 33 17.22 -42.25 -11.26
CA ALA A 33 17.87 -43.37 -10.57
C ALA A 33 16.88 -44.49 -10.24
N TRP A 34 15.71 -44.13 -9.69
CA TRP A 34 14.68 -45.08 -9.29
C TRP A 34 14.09 -45.84 -10.48
N LEU A 35 13.87 -45.19 -11.63
CA LEU A 35 13.37 -45.85 -12.84
C LEU A 35 14.31 -46.96 -13.31
N ALA A 36 15.62 -46.84 -13.06
CA ALA A 36 16.61 -47.85 -13.42
C ALA A 36 16.66 -49.03 -12.42
N LYS A 37 16.51 -48.78 -11.11
CA LYS A 37 16.70 -49.82 -10.06
C LYS A 37 15.42 -50.32 -9.40
N LYS A 38 14.31 -49.56 -9.49
CA LYS A 38 12.99 -49.76 -8.86
C LYS A 38 13.04 -50.09 -7.35
N GLY A 39 14.07 -49.64 -6.65
CA GLY A 39 14.24 -49.91 -5.21
C GLY A 39 13.39 -48.97 -4.35
N PHE A 40 12.70 -49.49 -3.33
CA PHE A 40 11.92 -48.69 -2.36
C PHE A 40 12.73 -47.53 -1.74
N LYS A 41 14.04 -47.69 -1.61
CA LYS A 41 14.99 -46.71 -1.05
C LYS A 41 15.11 -45.42 -1.87
N GLU A 42 15.27 -45.56 -3.18
CA GLU A 42 15.30 -44.41 -4.09
C GLU A 42 13.91 -43.78 -4.22
N GLY A 43 12.86 -44.58 -3.94
CA GLY A 43 11.47 -44.16 -3.76
C GLY A 43 11.28 -43.03 -2.76
N CYS A 44 11.78 -43.20 -1.54
CA CYS A 44 11.66 -42.19 -0.47
C CYS A 44 12.42 -40.90 -0.78
N LYS A 45 13.58 -40.98 -1.46
CA LYS A 45 14.37 -39.79 -1.80
C LYS A 45 13.67 -38.90 -2.83
N TRP A 46 13.12 -39.48 -3.90
CA TRP A 46 12.42 -38.67 -4.90
C TRP A 46 11.12 -38.09 -4.33
N PHE A 47 10.39 -38.86 -3.51
CA PHE A 47 9.16 -38.38 -2.88
C PHE A 47 9.43 -37.22 -1.91
N GLY A 48 10.48 -37.31 -1.08
CA GLY A 48 10.91 -36.22 -0.22
C GLY A 48 11.29 -34.95 -0.98
N ALA A 49 12.07 -35.07 -2.06
CA ALA A 49 12.45 -33.93 -2.90
C ALA A 49 11.24 -33.28 -3.60
N LEU A 50 10.27 -34.07 -4.04
CA LEU A 50 9.02 -33.58 -4.63
C LEU A 50 8.17 -32.80 -3.62
N LEU A 51 8.03 -33.30 -2.39
CA LEU A 51 7.32 -32.59 -1.32
C LEU A 51 7.99 -31.27 -0.95
N LEU A 52 9.32 -31.24 -0.88
CA LEU A 52 10.08 -29.99 -0.66
C LEU A 52 9.87 -29.01 -1.82
N SER A 53 9.88 -29.48 -3.07
CA SER A 53 9.54 -28.65 -4.23
C SER A 53 8.16 -28.02 -4.09
N PHE A 54 7.12 -28.81 -3.79
CA PHE A 54 5.77 -28.28 -3.59
C PHE A 54 5.66 -27.32 -2.40
N SER A 55 6.39 -27.57 -1.31
CA SER A 55 6.45 -26.65 -0.17
C SER A 55 6.90 -25.26 -0.61
N PHE A 56 7.97 -25.16 -1.41
CA PHE A 56 8.46 -23.88 -1.93
C PHE A 56 7.53 -23.24 -2.97
N VAL A 57 6.79 -24.03 -3.76
CA VAL A 57 5.75 -23.50 -4.66
C VAL A 57 4.62 -22.83 -3.88
N VAL A 58 4.11 -23.49 -2.83
CA VAL A 58 3.05 -22.92 -1.98
C VAL A 58 3.56 -21.70 -1.23
N HIS A 59 4.82 -21.74 -0.78
CA HIS A 59 5.48 -20.62 -0.12
C HIS A 59 5.63 -19.40 -1.05
N ALA A 60 5.98 -19.61 -2.32
CA ALA A 60 6.16 -18.52 -3.30
C ALA A 60 4.89 -17.66 -3.49
N ILE A 61 3.71 -18.28 -3.39
CA ILE A 61 2.42 -17.60 -3.58
C ILE A 61 2.09 -16.69 -2.38
N ALA A 62 2.66 -16.95 -1.20
CA ALA A 62 2.35 -16.19 0.00
C ALA A 62 2.84 -14.74 -0.13
N LEU A 63 1.92 -13.78 0.07
CA LEU A 63 2.28 -12.38 0.19
C LEU A 63 2.67 -12.08 1.63
N GLU A 64 3.88 -11.59 1.85
CA GLU A 64 4.30 -11.10 3.15
C GLU A 64 3.77 -9.68 3.34
N GLN A 65 2.73 -9.52 4.16
CA GLN A 65 2.03 -8.23 4.31
C GLN A 65 1.90 -7.82 5.78
N THR A 66 1.93 -6.50 6.01
CA THR A 66 1.83 -5.86 7.32
C THR A 66 0.43 -5.36 7.66
N ALA A 67 -0.55 -5.44 6.75
CA ALA A 67 -1.86 -4.81 6.95
C ALA A 67 -3.05 -5.68 6.45
N PHE A 68 -4.14 -5.59 7.20
CA PHE A 68 -5.40 -6.36 7.15
C PHE A 68 -6.09 -6.50 5.78
N VAL A 69 -5.57 -7.35 4.90
CA VAL A 69 -6.32 -7.88 3.75
C VAL A 69 -6.51 -9.37 3.97
N LYS A 70 -7.70 -9.89 3.65
CA LYS A 70 -7.93 -11.33 3.62
C LYS A 70 -7.24 -11.89 2.36
N PRO A 71 -6.10 -12.59 2.47
CA PRO A 71 -5.50 -13.25 1.31
C PRO A 71 -6.48 -14.27 0.73
N ILE A 72 -6.32 -14.59 -0.56
CA ILE A 72 -7.16 -15.60 -1.22
C ILE A 72 -6.98 -16.94 -0.52
N LEU A 73 -5.74 -17.26 -0.13
CA LEU A 73 -5.42 -18.36 0.77
C LEU A 73 -5.18 -17.82 2.18
N PRO A 74 -6.04 -18.14 3.18
CA PRO A 74 -5.83 -17.74 4.57
C PRO A 74 -4.41 -18.08 5.03
N HIS A 75 -3.75 -17.13 5.70
CA HIS A 75 -2.35 -17.28 6.10
C HIS A 75 -2.10 -18.56 6.91
N GLU A 76 -3.01 -18.91 7.82
CA GLU A 76 -2.94 -20.15 8.61
C GLU A 76 -2.97 -21.42 7.75
N ILE A 77 -3.78 -21.46 6.70
CA ILE A 77 -3.87 -22.61 5.79
C ILE A 77 -2.59 -22.72 4.97
N ASN A 78 -2.04 -21.60 4.48
CA ASN A 78 -0.77 -21.59 3.76
C ASN A 78 0.36 -22.11 4.67
N LEU A 79 0.47 -21.59 5.90
CA LEU A 79 1.45 -22.03 6.88
C LEU A 79 1.32 -23.52 7.21
N LEU A 80 0.10 -24.03 7.37
CA LEU A 80 -0.16 -25.44 7.63
C LEU A 80 0.28 -26.30 6.44
N LEU A 81 -0.09 -25.92 5.22
CA LEU A 81 0.31 -26.65 4.00
C LEU A 81 1.84 -26.68 3.84
N VAL A 82 2.50 -25.53 3.99
CA VAL A 82 3.96 -25.43 3.93
C VAL A 82 4.58 -26.33 5.01
N SER A 83 4.07 -26.29 6.24
CA SER A 83 4.58 -27.10 7.35
C SER A 83 4.47 -28.59 7.11
N VAL A 84 3.30 -29.04 6.69
CA VAL A 84 3.07 -30.46 6.39
C VAL A 84 4.02 -30.90 5.27
N LEU A 85 4.03 -30.19 4.13
CA LEU A 85 4.88 -30.56 3.00
C LEU A 85 6.38 -30.55 3.37
N ARG A 86 6.84 -29.56 4.12
CA ARG A 86 8.25 -29.39 4.48
C ARG A 86 8.73 -30.45 5.47
N VAL A 87 7.96 -30.72 6.53
CA VAL A 87 8.31 -31.75 7.53
C VAL A 87 8.28 -33.14 6.92
N PHE A 88 7.21 -33.50 6.19
CA PHE A 88 7.13 -34.80 5.53
C PHE A 88 8.19 -34.94 4.43
N GLY A 89 8.53 -33.86 3.73
CA GLY A 89 9.63 -33.81 2.77
C GLY A 89 10.97 -34.17 3.40
N TYR A 90 11.37 -33.47 4.48
CA TYR A 90 12.62 -33.79 5.19
C TYR A 90 12.63 -35.19 5.80
N LEU A 91 11.52 -35.62 6.43
CA LEU A 91 11.41 -36.98 7.00
C LEU A 91 11.56 -38.07 5.95
N SER A 92 10.90 -37.92 4.79
CA SER A 92 10.99 -38.88 3.69
C SER A 92 12.40 -38.95 3.11
N LEU A 93 13.05 -37.78 2.96
CA LEU A 93 14.42 -37.68 2.46
C LEU A 93 15.42 -38.32 3.44
N MET A 94 15.29 -38.06 4.74
CA MET A 94 16.09 -38.72 5.78
C MET A 94 15.93 -40.24 5.76
N LEU A 95 14.69 -40.73 5.69
CA LEU A 95 14.40 -42.16 5.64
C LEU A 95 15.05 -42.80 4.40
N GLY A 96 15.00 -42.13 3.26
CA GLY A 96 15.69 -42.55 2.04
C GLY A 96 17.22 -42.60 2.16
N ILE A 97 17.85 -41.66 2.88
CA ILE A 97 19.31 -41.68 3.11
C ILE A 97 19.71 -42.79 4.08
N VAL A 98 18.96 -42.97 5.18
CA VAL A 98 19.26 -43.97 6.21
C VAL A 98 19.09 -45.40 5.70
N MET A 99 18.13 -45.65 4.81
CA MET A 99 17.92 -46.97 4.20
C MET A 99 19.01 -47.36 3.19
N ASP A 100 19.80 -46.39 2.73
CA ASP A 100 20.94 -46.65 1.86
C ASP A 100 22.12 -47.14 2.71
N ARG A 101 22.53 -48.39 2.50
CA ARG A 101 23.62 -48.97 3.29
C ARG A 101 24.92 -48.29 2.87
N LEU A 102 25.65 -47.72 3.83
CA LEU A 102 27.01 -47.20 3.63
C LEU A 102 27.92 -48.33 3.11
N GLU A 103 28.80 -48.03 2.15
CA GLU A 103 29.85 -48.99 1.75
C GLU A 103 30.66 -49.39 2.99
N PRO A 104 30.84 -50.71 3.25
CA PRO A 104 31.40 -51.15 4.53
C PRO A 104 32.91 -50.88 4.60
N ARG A 105 33.33 -50.13 5.63
CA ARG A 105 34.63 -50.29 6.30
C ARG A 105 34.40 -50.91 7.68
N PRO A 106 35.39 -51.63 8.27
CA PRO A 106 35.17 -52.55 9.38
C PRO A 106 34.62 -51.85 10.63
N SER A 107 33.83 -52.62 11.38
CA SER A 107 32.88 -52.24 12.42
C SER A 107 33.41 -51.40 13.58
N LEU A 108 32.58 -50.44 14.01
CA LEU A 108 32.35 -50.13 15.43
C LEU A 108 30.90 -49.62 15.61
N ASN A 109 30.16 -50.30 16.48
CA ASN A 109 28.73 -50.11 16.72
C ASN A 109 28.46 -48.81 17.48
N GLY A 110 27.51 -48.00 16.97
CA GLY A 110 26.92 -46.88 17.68
C GLY A 110 25.41 -46.86 17.43
N LEU A 111 24.64 -47.18 18.48
CA LEU A 111 23.19 -47.20 18.51
C LEU A 111 22.65 -45.76 18.48
N LEU A 112 21.74 -45.44 17.55
CA LEU A 112 21.04 -44.14 17.47
C LEU A 112 19.60 -44.30 17.94
N ILE A 113 19.22 -43.53 18.96
CA ILE A 113 17.89 -43.52 19.59
C ILE A 113 17.03 -42.43 18.93
N PHE A 114 15.80 -42.77 18.55
CA PHE A 114 14.79 -41.81 18.11
C PHE A 114 13.87 -41.42 19.28
N PRO A 115 13.62 -40.14 19.55
CA PRO A 115 12.51 -39.75 20.40
C PRO A 115 11.22 -39.78 19.58
N LYS A 116 10.26 -40.62 20.00
CA LYS A 116 8.87 -40.59 19.51
C LYS A 116 8.05 -39.63 20.36
N GLY A 117 7.28 -38.78 19.68
CA GLY A 117 6.15 -38.05 20.25
C GLY A 117 6.41 -36.57 20.37
N LEU A 118 5.85 -35.77 19.44
CA LEU A 118 5.40 -34.41 19.71
C LEU A 118 4.29 -34.06 18.69
N SER A 119 3.19 -33.48 19.19
CA SER A 119 2.00 -33.13 18.43
C SER A 119 2.25 -32.01 17.40
N PHE A 120 1.53 -32.05 16.29
CA PHE A 120 1.93 -31.55 14.96
C PHE A 120 1.29 -30.22 14.51
N ALA A 121 0.68 -29.44 15.41
CA ALA A 121 0.00 -28.19 15.02
C ALA A 121 0.69 -26.99 15.69
N SER A 122 1.12 -26.03 14.86
CA SER A 122 1.91 -24.81 15.19
C SER A 122 3.39 -24.97 15.57
N ALA A 123 3.83 -26.15 16.05
CA ALA A 123 5.25 -26.40 16.36
C ALA A 123 6.13 -26.81 15.17
N GLY A 124 5.55 -27.00 13.98
CA GLY A 124 6.24 -27.53 12.79
C GLY A 124 7.47 -26.72 12.35
N MET A 125 7.37 -25.38 12.39
CA MET A 125 8.46 -24.48 12.01
C MET A 125 9.72 -24.67 12.85
N LEU A 126 9.57 -24.90 14.15
CA LEU A 126 10.71 -25.14 15.07
C LEU A 126 11.53 -26.36 14.67
N PHE A 127 10.92 -27.33 13.96
CA PHE A 127 11.60 -28.53 13.50
C PHE A 127 12.35 -28.32 12.18
N TYR A 128 12.03 -27.32 11.35
CA TYR A 128 12.69 -27.15 10.04
C TYR A 128 14.21 -27.04 10.13
N PRO A 129 14.81 -26.16 10.98
CA PRO A 129 16.26 -26.05 11.05
C PRO A 129 16.90 -27.34 11.56
N ILE A 130 16.26 -28.03 12.50
CA ILE A 130 16.74 -29.29 13.07
C ILE A 130 16.73 -30.40 12.01
N LEU A 131 15.61 -30.57 11.31
CA LEU A 131 15.43 -31.59 10.28
C LEU A 131 16.37 -31.34 9.09
N SER A 132 16.49 -30.09 8.64
CA SER A 132 17.40 -29.71 7.56
C SER A 132 18.87 -29.95 7.94
N SER A 133 19.27 -29.59 9.16
CA SER A 133 20.61 -29.87 9.70
C SER A 133 20.88 -31.37 9.81
N MET A 134 19.88 -32.16 10.22
CA MET A 134 19.98 -33.62 10.29
C MET A 134 20.13 -34.25 8.91
N VAL A 135 19.41 -33.78 7.90
CA VAL A 135 19.63 -34.16 6.48
C VAL A 135 21.05 -33.81 6.04
N GLY A 136 21.51 -32.59 6.33
CA GLY A 136 22.88 -32.14 6.04
C GLY A 136 23.94 -33.03 6.71
N PHE A 137 23.74 -33.39 7.98
CA PHE A 137 24.60 -34.30 8.73
C PHE A 137 24.62 -35.71 8.13
N LEU A 138 23.47 -36.24 7.68
CA LEU A 138 23.42 -37.56 7.05
C LEU A 138 24.16 -37.57 5.71
N TYR A 139 24.03 -36.52 4.88
CA TYR A 139 24.85 -36.37 3.68
C TYR A 139 26.34 -36.21 4.01
N LEU A 140 26.68 -35.45 5.06
CA LEU A 140 28.07 -35.29 5.48
C LEU A 140 28.68 -36.62 5.94
N ARG A 141 27.96 -37.37 6.78
CA ARG A 141 28.36 -38.71 7.24
C ARG A 141 28.58 -39.64 6.05
N ARG A 142 27.70 -39.60 5.05
CA ARG A 142 27.85 -40.39 3.83
C ARG A 142 29.06 -39.95 3.00
N ALA A 143 29.34 -38.65 2.95
CA ALA A 143 30.50 -38.12 2.22
C ALA A 143 31.85 -38.48 2.87
N THR A 144 31.90 -38.52 4.21
CA THR A 144 33.12 -38.79 4.97
C THR A 144 33.33 -40.27 5.24
N VAL A 145 32.32 -40.95 5.80
CA VAL A 145 32.38 -42.37 6.18
C VAL A 145 32.16 -43.28 4.97
N GLY A 146 31.23 -42.91 4.08
CA GLY A 146 30.95 -43.63 2.83
C GLY A 146 31.86 -43.24 1.67
N LEU A 147 32.84 -42.34 1.88
CA LEU A 147 33.83 -41.89 0.87
C LEU A 147 33.23 -41.26 -0.41
N GLU A 148 31.94 -40.93 -0.41
CA GLU A 148 31.26 -40.27 -1.53
C GLU A 148 31.56 -38.76 -1.53
N ASN A 149 32.78 -38.34 -1.88
CA ASN A 149 33.19 -36.92 -1.83
C ASN A 149 32.28 -35.97 -2.64
N HIS A 150 31.59 -36.49 -3.65
CA HIS A 150 30.75 -35.72 -4.56
C HIS A 150 29.45 -35.18 -3.94
N ILE A 151 29.02 -35.68 -2.77
CA ILE A 151 27.81 -35.20 -2.04
C ILE A 151 28.12 -34.17 -0.94
N LYS A 152 29.40 -33.81 -0.71
CA LYS A 152 29.78 -32.74 0.23
C LYS A 152 29.07 -31.40 -0.03
N PRO A 153 28.89 -30.95 -1.30
CA PRO A 153 28.15 -29.71 -1.57
C PRO A 153 26.69 -29.79 -1.16
N VAL A 154 26.06 -30.97 -1.26
CA VAL A 154 24.66 -31.18 -0.84
C VAL A 154 24.55 -31.02 0.68
N ALA A 155 25.47 -31.62 1.43
CA ALA A 155 25.53 -31.43 2.88
C ALA A 155 25.67 -29.94 3.26
N ALA A 156 26.59 -29.22 2.62
CA ALA A 156 26.77 -27.79 2.85
C ALA A 156 25.50 -26.97 2.53
N ALA A 157 24.82 -27.28 1.42
CA ALA A 157 23.57 -26.61 1.06
C ALA A 157 22.46 -26.82 2.10
N PHE A 158 22.30 -28.03 2.65
CA PHE A 158 21.32 -28.29 3.71
C PHE A 158 21.71 -27.62 5.04
N PHE A 159 23.00 -27.47 5.36
CA PHE A 159 23.40 -26.66 6.52
C PHE A 159 23.06 -25.18 6.34
N ILE A 160 23.33 -24.60 5.16
CA ILE A 160 22.95 -23.20 4.89
C ILE A 160 21.43 -23.04 4.85
N LEU A 161 20.71 -24.02 4.32
CA LEU A 161 19.25 -24.04 4.37
C LEU A 161 18.76 -24.09 5.81
N SER A 162 19.40 -24.87 6.69
CA SER A 162 19.09 -24.85 8.13
C SER A 162 19.28 -23.47 8.77
N LEU A 163 20.30 -22.69 8.35
CA LEU A 163 20.44 -21.29 8.81
C LEU A 163 19.28 -20.41 8.32
N SER A 164 18.86 -20.56 7.06
CA SER A 164 17.68 -19.87 6.51
C SER A 164 16.40 -20.23 7.30
N GLU A 165 16.18 -21.52 7.55
CA GLU A 165 15.04 -22.02 8.34
C GLU A 165 15.12 -21.62 9.83
N LEU A 166 16.32 -21.38 10.36
CA LEU A 166 16.49 -20.87 11.73
C LEU A 166 16.12 -19.39 11.78
N THR A 167 16.54 -18.61 10.79
CA THR A 167 16.17 -17.20 10.68
C THR A 167 14.67 -17.02 10.40
N SER A 168 14.03 -17.96 9.69
CA SER A 168 12.58 -17.90 9.42
C SER A 168 11.73 -18.06 10.67
N LEU A 169 12.27 -18.65 11.77
CA LEU A 169 11.60 -18.68 13.07
C LEU A 169 11.29 -17.29 13.62
N ALA A 170 11.95 -16.24 13.12
CA ALA A 170 11.60 -14.87 13.40
C ALA A 170 10.09 -14.61 13.16
N GLN A 171 9.48 -15.27 12.16
CA GLN A 171 8.04 -15.11 11.86
C GLN A 171 7.12 -15.36 13.07
N LEU A 172 7.51 -16.25 14.00
CA LEU A 172 6.76 -16.54 15.22
C LEU A 172 6.69 -15.34 16.18
N PHE A 173 7.67 -14.44 16.11
CA PHE A 173 7.77 -13.26 16.98
C PHE A 173 7.10 -12.02 16.37
N ARG A 174 6.48 -12.11 15.19
CA ARG A 174 5.80 -10.99 14.52
C ARG A 174 4.59 -10.43 15.30
N ALA A 175 4.01 -11.20 16.22
CA ALA A 175 2.89 -10.79 17.07
C ALA A 175 3.32 -10.22 18.44
N THR A 176 4.60 -9.91 18.64
CA THR A 176 5.14 -9.45 19.93
C THR A 176 4.89 -7.95 20.15
N ASP A 177 4.49 -7.56 21.36
CA ASP A 177 4.24 -6.16 21.75
C ASP A 177 5.53 -5.31 21.92
N ASN A 178 6.71 -5.93 21.85
CA ASN A 178 8.00 -5.25 22.01
C ASN A 178 8.48 -4.63 20.68
N ILE A 179 8.54 -3.30 20.66
CA ILE A 179 8.89 -2.48 19.49
C ILE A 179 10.28 -2.84 18.91
N LEU A 180 11.28 -3.15 19.75
CA LEU A 180 12.64 -3.46 19.28
C LEU A 180 12.71 -4.81 18.55
N ILE A 181 11.96 -5.80 19.04
CA ILE A 181 11.86 -7.12 18.40
C ILE A 181 11.04 -7.00 17.12
N LEU A 182 9.95 -6.23 17.16
CA LEU A 182 9.08 -5.99 16.02
C LEU A 182 9.84 -5.34 14.84
N GLN A 183 10.68 -4.33 15.10
CA GLN A 183 11.51 -3.68 14.08
C GLN A 183 12.54 -4.60 13.42
N LEU A 184 13.00 -5.63 14.12
CA LEU A 184 13.96 -6.61 13.59
C LEU A 184 13.28 -7.73 12.80
N VAL A 185 12.07 -8.11 13.23
CA VAL A 185 11.33 -9.31 12.79
C VAL A 185 10.25 -8.98 11.75
N ALA A 186 9.88 -7.72 11.60
CA ALA A 186 8.89 -7.27 10.64
C ALA A 186 9.26 -7.71 9.20
N PRO A 187 8.25 -7.96 8.33
CA PRO A 187 8.48 -8.24 6.93
C PRO A 187 9.37 -7.19 6.27
N PHE A 188 10.28 -7.62 5.38
CA PHE A 188 11.18 -6.75 4.61
C PHE A 188 12.31 -6.07 5.39
N GLU A 189 12.48 -6.39 6.67
CA GLU A 189 13.59 -5.89 7.51
C GLU A 189 14.85 -6.77 7.43
N LYS A 190 15.85 -6.46 8.25
CA LYS A 190 17.19 -7.08 8.18
C LYS A 190 17.19 -8.60 8.34
N LEU A 191 16.42 -9.17 9.29
CA LEU A 191 16.36 -10.62 9.48
C LEU A 191 15.72 -11.33 8.28
N TRP A 192 14.71 -10.70 7.70
CA TRP A 192 14.07 -11.20 6.49
C TRP A 192 15.03 -11.24 5.30
N LEU A 193 15.82 -10.17 5.10
CA LEU A 193 16.87 -10.14 4.08
C LEU A 193 17.93 -11.21 4.31
N LEU A 194 18.30 -11.46 5.57
CA LEU A 194 19.27 -12.48 5.95
C LEU A 194 18.76 -13.90 5.66
N GLU A 195 17.48 -14.19 5.97
CA GLU A 195 16.81 -15.45 5.64
C GLU A 195 16.90 -15.76 4.14
N HIS A 196 16.60 -14.75 3.31
CA HIS A 196 16.61 -14.87 1.85
C HIS A 196 18.03 -14.98 1.29
N ALA A 197 19.01 -14.31 1.90
CA ALA A 197 20.41 -14.43 1.52
C ALA A 197 20.94 -15.86 1.77
N PHE A 198 20.61 -16.46 2.92
CA PHE A 198 20.95 -17.85 3.20
C PHE A 198 20.23 -18.81 2.25
N LEU A 199 18.94 -18.60 1.99
CA LEU A 199 18.18 -19.42 1.05
C LEU A 199 18.83 -19.39 -0.34
N LEU A 200 19.18 -18.20 -0.85
CA LEU A 200 19.89 -18.04 -2.12
C LEU A 200 21.23 -18.80 -2.13
N GLY A 201 22.03 -18.67 -1.06
CA GLY A 201 23.27 -19.42 -0.92
C GLY A 201 23.08 -20.94 -1.00
N ALA A 202 22.07 -21.47 -0.29
CA ALA A 202 21.74 -22.89 -0.32
C ALA A 202 21.32 -23.36 -1.73
N ILE A 203 20.44 -22.60 -2.39
CA ILE A 203 19.94 -22.91 -3.74
C ILE A 203 21.05 -22.87 -4.78
N VAL A 204 21.98 -21.91 -4.71
CA VAL A 204 23.10 -21.82 -5.67
C VAL A 204 24.02 -23.04 -5.56
N ILE A 205 24.35 -23.47 -4.34
CA ILE A 205 25.21 -24.65 -4.11
C ILE A 205 24.50 -25.92 -4.56
N LEU A 206 23.25 -26.12 -4.15
CA LEU A 206 22.46 -27.31 -4.47
C LEU A 206 22.14 -27.39 -5.95
N GLY A 207 21.77 -26.27 -6.57
CA GLY A 207 21.54 -26.14 -8.00
C GLY A 207 22.79 -26.50 -8.81
N ARG A 208 23.95 -25.90 -8.51
CA ARG A 208 25.21 -26.23 -9.19
C ARG A 208 25.52 -27.73 -9.13
N TRP A 209 25.24 -28.37 -7.99
CA TRP A 209 25.40 -29.81 -7.83
C TRP A 209 24.42 -30.59 -8.73
N VAL A 210 23.11 -30.35 -8.63
CA VAL A 210 22.08 -31.11 -9.36
C VAL A 210 22.27 -30.99 -10.88
N PHE A 211 22.47 -29.77 -11.39
CA PHE A 211 22.64 -29.53 -12.83
C PHE A 211 23.91 -30.20 -13.37
N GLY A 212 24.98 -30.31 -12.58
CA GLY A 212 26.20 -31.00 -12.98
C GLY A 212 26.01 -32.49 -13.32
N TYR A 213 24.95 -33.13 -12.79
CA TYR A 213 24.59 -34.51 -13.12
C TYR A 213 23.51 -34.60 -14.19
N LEU A 214 22.47 -33.77 -14.10
CA LEU A 214 21.34 -33.81 -15.03
C LEU A 214 21.69 -33.40 -16.47
N LEU A 215 22.74 -32.58 -16.65
CA LEU A 215 23.17 -32.16 -17.98
C LEU A 215 24.00 -33.24 -18.72
N LYS A 216 24.25 -34.40 -18.11
CA LYS A 216 25.08 -35.46 -18.72
C LYS A 216 24.33 -36.35 -19.72
N ARG A 217 23.01 -36.52 -19.59
CA ARG A 217 22.20 -37.30 -20.54
C ARG A 217 21.40 -36.34 -21.42
N ILE A 218 21.35 -36.59 -22.72
CA ILE A 218 20.69 -35.70 -23.70
C ILE A 218 19.22 -35.44 -23.32
N GLN A 219 18.47 -36.48 -22.97
CA GLN A 219 17.05 -36.33 -22.60
C GLN A 219 16.87 -35.42 -21.37
N THR A 220 17.61 -35.68 -20.29
CA THR A 220 17.49 -34.89 -19.05
C THR A 220 18.03 -33.48 -19.25
N GLN A 221 19.09 -33.32 -20.05
CA GLN A 221 19.62 -32.02 -20.45
C GLN A 221 18.57 -31.17 -21.16
N LEU A 222 17.84 -31.73 -22.14
CA LEU A 222 16.77 -31.03 -22.84
C LEU A 222 15.61 -30.64 -21.91
N VAL A 223 15.16 -31.56 -21.05
CA VAL A 223 14.09 -31.26 -20.06
C VAL A 223 14.51 -30.10 -19.15
N MET A 224 15.75 -30.12 -18.64
CA MET A 224 16.25 -29.08 -17.75
C MET A 224 16.42 -27.74 -18.46
N ILE A 225 16.94 -27.72 -19.69
CA ILE A 225 17.09 -26.47 -20.46
C ILE A 225 15.73 -25.86 -20.77
N LEU A 226 14.77 -26.67 -21.26
CA LEU A 226 13.42 -26.18 -21.57
C LEU A 226 12.72 -25.67 -20.31
N SER A 227 12.76 -26.44 -19.21
CA SER A 227 12.11 -26.04 -17.96
C SER A 227 12.73 -24.79 -17.35
N THR A 228 14.06 -24.65 -17.39
CA THR A 228 14.76 -23.44 -16.90
C THR A 228 14.44 -22.23 -17.76
N SER A 229 14.37 -22.40 -19.09
CA SER A 229 14.02 -21.33 -20.02
C SER A 229 12.59 -20.85 -19.78
N THR A 230 11.65 -21.77 -19.66
CA THR A 230 10.25 -21.46 -19.35
C THR A 230 10.12 -20.76 -18.00
N LEU A 231 10.80 -21.26 -16.97
CA LEU A 231 10.83 -20.64 -15.64
C LEU A 231 11.29 -19.18 -15.72
N LEU A 232 12.40 -18.93 -16.44
CA LEU A 232 12.98 -17.60 -16.57
C LEU A 232 12.06 -16.65 -17.35
N ILE A 233 11.42 -17.12 -18.42
CA ILE A 233 10.44 -16.33 -19.20
C ILE A 233 9.25 -15.95 -18.32
N PHE A 234 8.66 -16.90 -17.58
CA PHE A 234 7.54 -16.63 -16.69
C PHE A 234 7.93 -15.74 -15.52
N LEU A 235 9.15 -15.88 -14.99
CA LEU A 235 9.65 -15.03 -13.93
C LEU A 235 9.76 -13.57 -14.40
N ILE A 236 10.43 -13.33 -15.53
CA ILE A 236 10.60 -12.00 -16.11
C ILE A 236 9.23 -11.40 -16.44
N THR A 237 8.35 -12.18 -17.06
CA THR A 237 7.00 -11.73 -17.43
C THR A 237 6.18 -11.35 -16.19
N THR A 238 6.20 -12.19 -15.15
CA THR A 238 5.48 -11.95 -13.90
C THR A 238 5.99 -10.70 -13.20
N VAL A 239 7.31 -10.57 -13.01
CA VAL A 239 7.92 -9.39 -12.35
C VAL A 239 7.67 -8.10 -13.16
N SER A 240 7.75 -8.18 -14.49
CA SER A 240 7.44 -7.03 -15.36
C SER A 240 5.97 -6.64 -15.28
N PHE A 241 5.07 -7.62 -15.34
CA PHE A 241 3.63 -7.38 -15.26
C PHE A 241 3.23 -6.79 -13.91
N THR A 242 3.74 -7.33 -12.80
CA THR A 242 3.43 -6.80 -11.47
C THR A 242 3.96 -5.37 -11.33
N PHE A 243 5.16 -5.07 -11.84
CA PHE A 243 5.71 -3.70 -11.84
C PHE A 243 4.85 -2.73 -12.67
N LEU A 244 4.45 -3.13 -13.88
CA LEU A 244 3.56 -2.34 -14.73
C LEU A 244 2.21 -2.11 -14.06
N LEU A 245 1.63 -3.16 -13.46
CA LEU A 245 0.37 -3.08 -12.74
C LEU A 245 0.47 -2.07 -11.60
N LEU A 246 1.51 -2.14 -10.77
CA LEU A 246 1.68 -1.19 -9.66
C LEU A 246 1.78 0.26 -10.16
N ARG A 247 2.58 0.49 -11.21
CA ARG A 247 2.75 1.82 -11.80
C ARG A 247 1.44 2.34 -12.41
N ASP A 248 0.64 1.45 -13.00
CA ASP A 248 -0.68 1.79 -13.52
C ASP A 248 -1.67 2.13 -12.41
N PHE A 249 -1.68 1.38 -11.31
CA PHE A 249 -2.48 1.69 -10.12
C PHE A 249 -2.10 3.04 -9.51
N GLU A 250 -0.80 3.34 -9.39
CA GLU A 250 -0.31 4.64 -8.90
C GLU A 250 -0.78 5.77 -9.81
N ARG A 251 -0.54 5.65 -11.13
CA ARG A 251 -0.94 6.66 -12.12
C ARG A 251 -2.45 6.89 -12.14
N THR A 252 -3.22 5.81 -12.13
CA THR A 252 -4.69 5.85 -12.14
C THR A 252 -5.22 6.48 -10.87
N THR A 253 -4.66 6.14 -9.71
CA THR A 253 -5.01 6.76 -8.42
C THR A 253 -4.72 8.26 -8.44
N LEU A 254 -3.54 8.68 -8.88
CA LEU A 254 -3.18 10.10 -8.96
C LEU A 254 -4.08 10.88 -9.93
N SER A 255 -4.42 10.27 -11.09
CA SER A 255 -5.35 10.87 -12.05
C SER A 255 -6.78 10.99 -11.52
N HIS A 256 -7.24 10.00 -10.75
CA HIS A 256 -8.55 10.09 -10.08
C HIS A 256 -8.53 11.18 -9.02
N LEU A 257 -7.50 11.26 -8.19
CA LEU A 257 -7.37 12.30 -7.17
C LEU A 257 -7.34 13.72 -7.77
N GLU A 258 -6.74 13.90 -8.95
CA GLU A 258 -6.81 15.17 -9.70
C GLU A 258 -8.25 15.56 -10.08
N THR A 259 -9.06 14.56 -10.45
CA THR A 259 -10.48 14.77 -10.73
C THR A 259 -11.25 15.01 -9.41
N ASP A 260 -10.93 14.28 -8.35
CA ASP A 260 -11.61 14.38 -7.05
C ASP A 260 -11.35 15.73 -6.37
N VAL A 261 -10.14 16.29 -6.48
CA VAL A 261 -9.87 17.65 -5.98
C VAL A 261 -10.63 18.71 -6.79
N SER A 262 -10.92 18.43 -8.07
CA SER A 262 -11.79 19.28 -8.88
C SER A 262 -13.26 19.21 -8.43
N VAL A 263 -13.72 18.07 -7.91
CA VAL A 263 -15.04 17.96 -7.27
C VAL A 263 -15.11 18.81 -6.00
N LEU A 264 -14.06 18.81 -5.17
CA LEU A 264 -13.98 19.70 -4.01
C LEU A 264 -13.96 21.18 -4.43
N SER A 265 -13.24 21.51 -5.51
CA SER A 265 -13.24 22.85 -6.10
C SER A 265 -14.64 23.26 -6.55
N TYR A 266 -15.36 22.36 -7.23
CA TYR A 266 -16.75 22.58 -7.64
C TYR A 266 -17.69 22.78 -6.45
N ALA A 267 -17.50 22.04 -5.34
CA ALA A 267 -18.30 22.23 -4.13
C ALA A 267 -18.11 23.63 -3.51
N ILE A 268 -16.88 24.16 -3.54
CA ILE A 268 -16.60 25.54 -3.12
C ILE A 268 -17.24 26.54 -4.09
N GLU A 269 -17.18 26.30 -5.39
CA GLU A 269 -17.79 27.17 -6.40
C GLU A 269 -19.32 27.19 -6.26
N SER A 270 -19.95 26.03 -6.07
CA SER A 270 -21.38 25.93 -5.76
C SER A 270 -21.76 26.70 -4.49
N LYS A 271 -20.87 26.73 -3.49
CA LYS A 271 -21.06 27.55 -2.28
C LYS A 271 -20.99 29.05 -2.60
N LYS A 272 -20.07 29.49 -3.47
CA LYS A 272 -19.98 30.89 -3.92
C LYS A 272 -21.27 31.33 -4.61
N GLU A 273 -21.78 30.52 -5.53
CA GLU A 273 -23.03 30.77 -6.25
C GLU A 273 -24.23 30.81 -5.29
N SER A 274 -24.30 29.87 -4.34
CA SER A 274 -25.35 29.88 -3.32
C SER A 274 -25.29 31.11 -2.42
N SER A 275 -24.11 31.47 -1.90
CA SER A 275 -23.92 32.68 -1.10
C SER A 275 -24.22 33.94 -1.90
N LEU A 276 -23.96 33.93 -3.20
CA LEU A 276 -24.28 35.03 -4.09
C LEU A 276 -25.80 35.20 -4.26
N SER A 277 -26.50 34.11 -4.57
CA SER A 277 -27.96 34.12 -4.69
C SER A 277 -28.62 34.61 -3.40
N ASP A 278 -28.11 34.21 -2.23
CA ASP A 278 -28.62 34.68 -0.95
C ASP A 278 -28.32 36.17 -0.72
N ALA A 279 -27.15 36.67 -1.13
CA ALA A 279 -26.86 38.11 -1.10
C ALA A 279 -27.83 38.91 -1.99
N GLU A 280 -28.14 38.42 -3.18
CA GLU A 280 -29.09 39.05 -4.09
C GLU A 280 -30.51 39.12 -3.50
N VAL A 281 -30.96 38.07 -2.82
CA VAL A 281 -32.24 38.05 -2.11
C VAL A 281 -32.27 39.13 -1.02
N VAL A 282 -31.17 39.31 -0.28
CA VAL A 282 -31.08 40.33 0.78
C VAL A 282 -31.17 41.73 0.19
N VAL A 283 -30.43 42.04 -0.89
CA VAL A 283 -30.42 43.39 -1.48
C VAL A 283 -31.72 43.73 -2.21
N GLN A 284 -32.49 42.74 -2.68
CA GLN A 284 -33.79 42.95 -3.32
C GLN A 284 -34.91 43.22 -2.30
N ASN A 285 -34.73 42.86 -1.03
CA ASN A 285 -35.73 43.04 0.00
C ASN A 285 -36.01 44.53 0.29
N ASN A 286 -37.24 44.98 0.03
CA ASN A 286 -37.62 46.38 0.25
C ASN A 286 -37.57 46.81 1.72
N THR A 287 -37.84 45.90 2.65
CA THR A 287 -37.76 46.19 4.08
C THR A 287 -36.32 46.48 4.52
N VAL A 288 -35.33 45.82 3.90
CA VAL A 288 -33.91 46.11 4.14
C VAL A 288 -33.57 47.52 3.64
N LYS A 289 -34.07 47.91 2.47
CA LYS A 289 -33.83 49.25 1.90
C LYS A 289 -34.43 50.35 2.78
N SER A 290 -35.69 50.21 3.18
CA SER A 290 -36.36 51.17 4.08
C SER A 290 -35.64 51.27 5.42
N ALA A 291 -35.27 50.14 6.03
CA ALA A 291 -34.58 50.13 7.31
C ALA A 291 -33.18 50.78 7.27
N ILE A 292 -32.48 50.75 6.13
CA ILE A 292 -31.22 51.48 5.95
C ILE A 292 -31.47 53.00 5.88
N VAL A 293 -32.50 53.43 5.14
CA VAL A 293 -32.84 54.87 4.99
C VAL A 293 -33.33 55.45 6.31
N ASP A 294 -34.19 54.73 7.04
CA ASP A 294 -34.77 55.14 8.31
C ASP A 294 -33.82 54.92 9.51
N ASN A 295 -32.63 54.34 9.26
CA ASN A 295 -31.65 53.94 10.29
C ASN A 295 -32.26 53.03 11.38
N ASP A 296 -33.23 52.18 11.00
CA ASP A 296 -33.91 51.23 11.89
C ASP A 296 -33.06 49.97 12.10
N ARG A 297 -32.21 50.05 13.12
CA ARG A 297 -31.32 48.95 13.51
C ARG A 297 -32.06 47.73 14.03
N LYS A 298 -33.26 47.88 14.61
CA LYS A 298 -34.01 46.76 15.17
C LYS A 298 -34.52 45.86 14.05
N THR A 299 -35.09 46.46 13.01
CA THR A 299 -35.55 45.74 11.83
C THR A 299 -34.38 45.11 11.07
N LEU A 300 -33.24 45.81 10.92
CA LEU A 300 -32.05 45.22 10.31
C LEU A 300 -31.53 44.00 11.06
N ARG A 301 -31.53 44.03 12.41
CA ARG A 301 -31.13 42.88 13.24
C ARG A 301 -32.06 41.69 13.02
N GLU A 302 -33.37 41.89 13.09
CA GLU A 302 -34.35 40.82 12.91
C GLU A 302 -34.25 40.18 11.52
N ILE A 303 -34.11 40.97 10.46
CA ILE A 303 -33.93 40.46 9.09
C ILE A 303 -32.58 39.74 8.96
N ALA A 304 -31.50 40.32 9.48
CA ALA A 304 -30.18 39.75 9.36
C ALA A 304 -30.07 38.39 10.05
N SER A 305 -30.52 38.29 11.30
CA SER A 305 -30.48 37.04 12.07
C SER A 305 -31.45 35.99 11.51
N SER A 306 -32.67 36.37 11.12
CA SER A 306 -33.63 35.43 10.53
C SER A 306 -33.17 34.89 9.18
N THR A 307 -32.61 35.74 8.32
CA THR A 307 -32.08 35.34 7.02
C THR A 307 -30.86 34.44 7.16
N LEU A 308 -29.95 34.75 8.09
CA LEU A 308 -28.78 33.92 8.37
C LEU A 308 -29.17 32.49 8.77
N LEU A 309 -30.14 32.34 9.68
CA LEU A 309 -30.66 31.04 10.12
C LEU A 309 -31.43 30.31 9.01
N ALA A 310 -32.34 31.00 8.31
CA ALA A 310 -33.18 30.41 7.28
C ALA A 310 -32.36 29.90 6.07
N LYS A 311 -31.32 30.65 5.68
CA LYS A 311 -30.43 30.31 4.58
C LYS A 311 -29.25 29.43 5.00
N LYS A 312 -29.11 29.12 6.29
CA LYS A 312 -27.99 28.35 6.86
C LYS A 312 -26.62 28.94 6.48
N GLN A 313 -26.54 30.27 6.47
CA GLN A 313 -25.31 31.01 6.23
C GLN A 313 -24.60 31.25 7.57
N SER A 314 -23.29 31.48 7.55
CA SER A 314 -22.50 31.73 8.77
C SER A 314 -22.21 33.22 8.97
N ILE A 315 -22.30 34.00 7.89
CA ILE A 315 -21.91 35.40 7.84
C ILE A 315 -23.00 36.14 7.08
N LEU A 316 -23.54 37.21 7.67
CA LEU A 316 -24.39 38.15 6.97
C LEU A 316 -24.16 39.56 7.52
N THR A 317 -23.48 40.40 6.75
CA THR A 317 -23.10 41.76 7.15
C THR A 317 -23.73 42.76 6.19
N ILE A 318 -24.39 43.79 6.73
CA ILE A 318 -24.91 44.92 5.98
C ILE A 318 -24.02 46.12 6.27
N VAL A 319 -23.55 46.77 5.20
CA VAL A 319 -22.59 47.88 5.23
C VAL A 319 -23.23 49.10 4.56
N SER A 320 -22.92 50.30 5.05
CA SER A 320 -23.37 51.58 4.49
C SER A 320 -22.65 51.92 3.18
N ASP A 321 -23.13 52.98 2.51
CA ASP A 321 -22.48 53.58 1.34
C ASP A 321 -21.06 54.12 1.61
N ARG A 322 -20.72 54.35 2.89
CA ARG A 322 -19.39 54.78 3.36
C ARG A 322 -18.47 53.62 3.75
N GLY A 323 -18.96 52.38 3.71
CA GLY A 323 -18.19 51.22 4.15
C GLY A 323 -18.27 50.94 5.67
N GLU A 324 -19.18 51.59 6.39
CA GLU A 324 -19.39 51.34 7.84
C GLU A 324 -20.38 50.20 8.04
N VAL A 325 -20.09 49.28 8.96
CA VAL A 325 -20.99 48.16 9.27
C VAL A 325 -22.23 48.66 9.99
N LEU A 326 -23.40 48.45 9.37
CA LEU A 326 -24.70 48.80 9.92
C LEU A 326 -25.27 47.66 10.79
N MET A 327 -25.06 46.41 10.39
CA MET A 327 -25.53 45.24 11.12
C MET A 327 -24.75 43.98 10.73
N ARG A 328 -24.55 43.07 11.69
CA ARG A 328 -24.09 41.70 11.47
C ARG A 328 -25.10 40.72 12.02
N GLY A 329 -25.49 39.73 11.22
CA GLY A 329 -26.39 38.66 11.64
C GLY A 329 -25.73 37.74 12.66
N GLU A 330 -24.42 37.50 12.52
CA GLU A 330 -23.64 36.60 13.37
C GLU A 330 -23.22 37.21 14.71
N ASP A 331 -23.05 38.53 14.77
CA ASP A 331 -22.66 39.27 15.97
C ASP A 331 -23.32 40.67 15.98
N PRO A 332 -24.62 40.75 16.35
CA PRO A 332 -25.40 42.00 16.26
C PRO A 332 -24.88 43.14 17.14
N GLU A 333 -24.04 42.85 18.14
CA GLU A 333 -23.50 43.85 19.05
C GLU A 333 -22.29 44.58 18.45
N LYS A 334 -21.68 44.02 17.39
CA LYS A 334 -20.50 44.57 16.73
C LYS A 334 -20.87 45.39 15.48
N ILE A 335 -21.06 46.69 15.67
CA ILE A 335 -21.51 47.65 14.65
C ILE A 335 -20.53 48.84 14.59
N GLY A 336 -20.46 49.52 13.44
CA GLY A 336 -19.77 50.80 13.28
C GLY A 336 -18.28 50.70 12.95
N ASP A 337 -17.74 49.50 12.79
CA ASP A 337 -16.40 49.32 12.23
C ASP A 337 -16.40 49.52 10.71
N SER A 338 -15.27 49.97 10.19
CA SER A 338 -15.09 50.20 8.75
C SER A 338 -14.59 48.94 8.05
N LEU A 339 -15.22 48.59 6.94
CA LEU A 339 -14.81 47.54 6.01
C LEU A 339 -14.40 48.12 4.64
N THR A 340 -13.99 49.40 4.61
CA THR A 340 -13.63 50.10 3.37
C THR A 340 -12.41 49.48 2.67
N ASP A 341 -11.53 48.83 3.43
CA ASP A 341 -10.36 48.12 2.91
C ASP A 341 -10.69 46.70 2.38
N ASP A 342 -11.90 46.18 2.62
CA ASP A 342 -12.30 44.86 2.13
C ASP A 342 -12.54 44.93 0.59
N PRO A 343 -11.82 44.14 -0.22
CA PRO A 343 -11.99 44.11 -1.67
C PRO A 343 -13.43 43.81 -2.12
N LEU A 344 -14.19 43.02 -1.34
CA LEU A 344 -15.58 42.70 -1.64
C LEU A 344 -16.47 43.93 -1.50
N VAL A 345 -16.30 44.70 -0.43
CA VAL A 345 -17.06 45.94 -0.18
C VAL A 345 -16.74 46.99 -1.23
N LYS A 346 -15.45 47.18 -1.53
CA LYS A 346 -15.01 48.15 -2.55
C LYS A 346 -15.63 47.86 -3.93
N ASN A 347 -15.58 46.60 -4.37
CA ASN A 347 -16.16 46.23 -5.66
C ASN A 347 -17.70 46.32 -5.66
N ALA A 348 -18.35 45.97 -4.54
CA ALA A 348 -19.79 46.10 -4.41
C ALA A 348 -20.26 47.56 -4.42
N LEU A 349 -19.55 48.47 -3.74
CA LEU A 349 -19.84 49.91 -3.79
C LEU A 349 -19.65 50.52 -5.19
N LEU A 350 -18.85 49.90 -6.05
CA LEU A 350 -18.75 50.24 -7.48
C LEU A 350 -19.90 49.66 -8.32
N GLY A 351 -20.87 48.99 -7.70
CA GLY A 351 -22.04 48.41 -8.35
C GLY A 351 -21.83 47.01 -8.89
N LYS A 352 -20.67 46.39 -8.66
CA LYS A 352 -20.40 45.02 -9.12
C LYS A 352 -20.90 44.01 -8.10
N VAL A 353 -21.36 42.87 -8.59
CA VAL A 353 -21.66 41.71 -7.77
C VAL A 353 -20.42 40.83 -7.75
N VAL A 354 -19.88 40.51 -6.58
CA VAL A 354 -18.59 39.82 -6.45
C VAL A 354 -18.64 38.69 -5.44
N THR A 355 -17.94 37.61 -5.73
CA THR A 355 -17.73 36.48 -4.81
C THR A 355 -16.25 36.27 -4.61
N SER A 356 -15.85 35.89 -3.39
CA SER A 356 -14.46 35.59 -3.10
C SER A 356 -14.31 34.64 -1.94
N VAL A 357 -13.12 34.07 -1.85
CA VAL A 357 -12.67 33.32 -0.70
C VAL A 357 -11.81 34.24 0.15
N VAL A 358 -12.14 34.32 1.44
CA VAL A 358 -11.47 35.19 2.41
C VAL A 358 -10.97 34.34 3.57
N THR A 359 -9.71 34.56 3.94
CA THR A 359 -9.07 33.95 5.11
C THR A 359 -9.12 34.91 6.29
N ARG A 360 -9.44 34.41 7.48
CA ARG A 360 -9.41 35.17 8.73
C ARG A 360 -8.54 34.44 9.76
N ASP A 361 -7.59 35.14 10.36
CA ASP A 361 -6.76 34.55 11.40
C ASP A 361 -7.58 34.28 12.67
N ARG A 362 -7.38 33.09 13.24
CA ARG A 362 -7.98 32.64 14.51
C ARG A 362 -6.89 32.03 15.37
N ALA A 363 -7.14 31.93 16.68
CA ALA A 363 -6.14 31.47 17.66
C ALA A 363 -5.63 30.04 17.41
N LEU A 364 -6.46 29.14 16.89
CA LEU A 364 -6.11 27.72 16.66
C LEU A 364 -5.61 27.46 15.24
N ALA A 365 -6.38 27.93 14.25
CA ALA A 365 -6.05 27.82 12.84
C ALA A 365 -6.75 28.97 12.10
N PRO A 366 -6.17 29.48 11.00
CA PRO A 366 -6.86 30.41 10.12
C PRO A 366 -8.14 29.77 9.58
N GLU A 367 -9.21 30.55 9.51
CA GLU A 367 -10.53 30.14 9.05
C GLU A 367 -10.74 30.61 7.61
N LEU A 368 -11.19 29.71 6.75
CA LEU A 368 -11.51 30.02 5.37
C LEU A 368 -13.03 30.21 5.22
N SER A 369 -13.43 31.30 4.57
CA SER A 369 -14.84 31.60 4.34
C SER A 369 -15.10 31.98 2.89
N VAL A 370 -16.21 31.49 2.35
CA VAL A 370 -16.73 31.91 1.06
C VAL A 370 -17.69 33.06 1.31
N ARG A 371 -17.46 34.22 0.67
CA ARG A 371 -18.26 35.43 0.85
C ARG A 371 -18.64 36.02 -0.49
N SER A 372 -19.87 36.51 -0.57
CA SER A 372 -20.44 37.17 -1.74
C SER A 372 -20.97 38.53 -1.31
N ALA A 373 -20.66 39.57 -2.07
CA ALA A 373 -21.10 40.93 -1.81
C ALA A 373 -21.93 41.46 -2.98
N ALA A 374 -23.07 42.05 -2.64
CA ALA A 374 -23.98 42.66 -3.59
C ALA A 374 -24.37 44.08 -3.14
N PRO A 375 -24.44 45.06 -4.06
CA PRO A 375 -24.89 46.41 -3.75
C PRO A 375 -26.39 46.50 -3.49
N ILE A 376 -26.75 47.22 -2.44
CA ILE A 376 -28.12 47.61 -2.13
C ILE A 376 -28.42 48.92 -2.87
N ARG A 377 -29.42 48.89 -3.76
CA ARG A 377 -29.80 50.05 -4.58
C ARG A 377 -31.17 50.59 -4.16
N SER A 378 -31.27 51.91 -4.05
CA SER A 378 -32.52 52.65 -3.94
C SER A 378 -32.50 53.80 -4.95
N GLU A 379 -33.56 53.92 -5.76
CA GLU A 379 -33.71 54.99 -6.77
C GLU A 379 -32.45 55.22 -7.64
N ASN A 380 -31.82 54.12 -8.07
CA ASN A 380 -30.61 54.10 -8.89
C ASN A 380 -29.30 54.57 -8.20
N LYS A 381 -29.32 54.81 -6.88
CA LYS A 381 -28.15 55.08 -6.05
C LYS A 381 -27.82 53.88 -5.15
N ILE A 382 -26.53 53.61 -4.95
CA ILE A 382 -26.07 52.58 -4.01
C ILE A 382 -26.14 53.17 -2.60
N ILE A 383 -26.95 52.56 -1.74
CA ILE A 383 -27.18 52.99 -0.35
C ILE A 383 -26.47 52.09 0.68
N GLY A 384 -25.89 50.98 0.22
CA GLY A 384 -25.15 50.05 1.06
C GLY A 384 -24.73 48.79 0.30
N VAL A 385 -24.17 47.83 1.03
CA VAL A 385 -23.73 46.52 0.52
C VAL A 385 -24.18 45.44 1.48
N ALA A 386 -24.71 44.33 0.96
CA ALA A 386 -24.93 43.12 1.72
C ALA A 386 -23.82 42.11 1.41
N ILE A 387 -23.15 41.61 2.45
CA ILE A 387 -22.18 40.52 2.38
C ILE A 387 -22.84 39.29 2.98
N VAL A 388 -22.92 38.21 2.22
CA VAL A 388 -23.41 36.92 2.70
C VAL A 388 -22.35 35.88 2.48
N GLY A 389 -22.16 34.99 3.44
CA GLY A 389 -21.11 33.99 3.33
C GLY A 389 -21.26 32.84 4.31
N SER A 390 -20.41 31.84 4.08
CA SER A 390 -20.35 30.64 4.88
C SER A 390 -18.90 30.27 5.14
N VAL A 391 -18.66 29.73 6.34
CA VAL A 391 -17.35 29.20 6.71
C VAL A 391 -17.18 27.83 6.08
N VAL A 392 -15.98 27.54 5.59
CA VAL A 392 -15.56 26.22 5.14
C VAL A 392 -14.93 25.51 6.33
N ASP A 393 -15.76 24.81 7.09
CA ASP A 393 -15.38 24.13 8.33
C ASP A 393 -15.22 22.61 8.16
N ASN A 394 -14.94 21.92 9.26
CA ASN A 394 -14.81 20.47 9.25
C ASN A 394 -16.14 19.77 8.91
N ALA A 395 -17.29 20.34 9.26
CA ALA A 395 -18.59 19.75 8.97
C ALA A 395 -18.90 19.76 7.47
N PHE A 396 -18.50 20.82 6.76
CA PHE A 396 -18.53 20.86 5.30
C PHE A 396 -17.70 19.72 4.69
N LEU A 397 -16.46 19.53 5.17
CA LEU A 397 -15.57 18.49 4.66
C LEU A 397 -16.04 17.07 5.02
N ASP A 398 -16.66 16.88 6.18
CA ASP A 398 -17.28 15.61 6.55
C ASP A 398 -18.40 15.22 5.58
N GLY A 399 -19.19 16.20 5.11
CA GLY A 399 -20.18 15.99 4.06
C GLY A 399 -19.56 15.52 2.74
N ILE A 400 -18.43 16.13 2.34
CA ILE A 400 -17.67 15.71 1.15
C ILE A 400 -17.10 14.31 1.33
N LYS A 401 -16.54 13.99 2.51
CA LYS A 401 -16.01 12.66 2.83
C LYS A 401 -17.11 11.60 2.84
N ALA A 402 -18.31 11.91 3.31
CA ALA A 402 -19.43 10.97 3.26
C ALA A 402 -19.82 10.61 1.81
N ALA A 403 -19.75 11.58 0.89
CA ALA A 403 -20.05 11.37 -0.52
C ALA A 403 -18.91 10.70 -1.30
N THR A 404 -17.66 11.08 -1.04
CA THR A 404 -16.49 10.68 -1.83
C THR A 404 -15.69 9.53 -1.21
N LYS A 405 -15.81 9.32 0.11
CA LYS A 405 -14.97 8.45 0.94
C LYS A 405 -13.48 8.81 0.93
N LEU A 406 -13.13 10.03 0.52
CA LEU A 406 -11.76 10.51 0.48
C LEU A 406 -11.45 11.41 1.67
N GLU A 407 -10.20 11.38 2.12
CA GLU A 407 -9.73 12.36 3.10
C GLU A 407 -9.58 13.71 2.40
N SER A 408 -10.18 14.75 2.97
CA SER A 408 -10.21 16.08 2.39
C SER A 408 -9.71 17.10 3.42
N SER A 409 -9.00 18.13 2.94
CA SER A 409 -8.53 19.23 3.79
C SER A 409 -8.54 20.53 3.01
N VAL A 410 -8.69 21.64 3.72
CA VAL A 410 -8.64 22.99 3.19
C VAL A 410 -7.58 23.76 3.94
N TYR A 411 -6.75 24.48 3.20
CA TYR A 411 -5.66 25.27 3.74
C TYR A 411 -5.91 26.75 3.42
N ALA A 412 -5.63 27.61 4.40
CA ALA A 412 -5.50 29.05 4.20
C ALA A 412 -4.02 29.36 4.02
N GLY A 413 -3.64 29.78 2.82
CA GLY A 413 -2.26 29.77 2.34
C GLY A 413 -1.62 28.39 2.54
N ASN A 414 -0.62 28.32 3.42
CA ASN A 414 0.10 27.10 3.76
C ASN A 414 -0.40 26.38 5.03
N ILE A 415 -1.38 26.93 5.75
CA ILE A 415 -1.81 26.41 7.06
C ILE A 415 -3.14 25.70 6.92
N ARG A 416 -3.24 24.47 7.46
CA ARG A 416 -4.47 23.68 7.39
C ARG A 416 -5.58 24.31 8.23
N SER A 417 -6.64 24.76 7.57
CA SER A 417 -7.80 25.43 8.16
C SER A 417 -8.82 24.42 8.67
N ALA A 418 -9.19 23.46 7.82
CA ALA A 418 -10.16 22.41 8.10
C ALA A 418 -9.68 21.07 7.53
N THR A 419 -10.02 19.96 8.17
CA THR A 419 -9.59 18.63 7.74
C THR A 419 -10.51 17.53 8.23
N THR A 420 -10.62 16.48 7.42
CA THR A 420 -11.24 15.22 7.84
C THR A 420 -10.26 14.29 8.56
N ILE A 421 -8.96 14.61 8.55
CA ILE A 421 -7.91 13.82 9.18
C ILE A 421 -7.93 14.06 10.70
N ILE A 422 -8.00 12.97 11.45
CA ILE A 422 -8.03 12.98 12.91
C ILE A 422 -6.59 12.94 13.43
N SER A 423 -6.32 13.70 14.48
CA SER A 423 -5.03 13.73 15.18
C SER A 423 -4.70 12.36 15.83
N PRO A 424 -3.45 12.10 16.20
CA PRO A 424 -3.07 10.87 16.91
C PRO A 424 -3.78 10.65 18.25
N ASP A 425 -4.41 11.68 18.83
CA ASP A 425 -5.23 11.59 20.05
C ASP A 425 -6.60 10.91 19.82
N GLY A 426 -6.97 10.64 18.56
CA GLY A 426 -8.23 10.02 18.16
C GLY A 426 -9.47 10.88 18.36
N LYS A 427 -9.33 12.16 18.75
CA LYS A 427 -10.46 13.05 19.12
C LYS A 427 -10.42 14.40 18.43
N SER A 428 -9.24 15.00 18.26
CA SER A 428 -9.12 16.32 17.63
C SER A 428 -8.86 16.23 16.13
N ARG A 429 -9.13 17.32 15.40
CA ARG A 429 -8.77 17.44 13.98
C ARG A 429 -7.34 17.97 13.87
N TRP A 430 -6.60 17.46 12.89
CA TRP A 430 -5.20 17.87 12.67
C TRP A 430 -5.10 19.21 11.92
N VAL A 431 -5.59 20.30 12.52
CA VAL A 431 -5.61 21.67 11.98
C VAL A 431 -4.43 22.51 12.48
N GLY A 432 -4.15 23.66 11.85
CA GLY A 432 -3.11 24.61 12.26
C GLY A 432 -1.69 24.22 11.83
N ILE A 433 -1.53 23.11 11.12
CA ILE A 433 -0.23 22.59 10.68
C ILE A 433 0.09 23.10 9.28
N LYS A 434 1.37 23.42 9.06
CA LYS A 434 1.90 23.87 7.77
C LYS A 434 2.19 22.68 6.86
N GLU A 435 1.95 22.82 5.56
CA GLU A 435 2.47 21.87 4.59
C GLU A 435 3.99 22.07 4.42
N GLU A 436 4.74 21.00 4.66
CA GLU A 436 6.21 21.00 4.61
C GLU A 436 6.74 20.72 3.19
N THR A 437 5.90 20.14 2.32
CA THR A 437 6.32 19.76 0.97
C THR A 437 6.51 20.99 0.07
N GLU A 438 7.76 21.38 -0.19
CA GLU A 438 8.11 22.53 -1.06
C GLU A 438 7.51 22.45 -2.46
N ALA A 439 7.44 21.24 -3.04
CA ALA A 439 6.86 21.03 -4.37
C ALA A 439 5.37 21.39 -4.42
N VAL A 440 4.62 21.18 -3.33
CA VAL A 440 3.21 21.57 -3.22
C VAL A 440 3.10 23.08 -3.19
N LYS A 441 3.87 23.75 -2.34
CA LYS A 441 3.86 25.22 -2.21
C LYS A 441 4.17 25.89 -3.53
N ARG A 442 5.26 25.50 -4.19
CA ARG A 442 5.66 26.09 -5.47
C ARG A 442 4.60 25.88 -6.55
N LYS A 443 4.12 24.65 -6.73
CA LYS A 443 3.21 24.35 -7.85
C LYS A 443 1.80 24.90 -7.63
N VAL A 444 1.33 24.92 -6.38
CA VAL A 444 -0.05 25.28 -6.04
C VAL A 444 -0.17 26.75 -5.64
N LEU A 445 0.70 27.25 -4.78
CA LEU A 445 0.64 28.65 -4.29
C LEU A 445 1.41 29.62 -5.19
N ASP A 446 2.51 29.23 -5.82
CA ASP A 446 3.26 30.17 -6.69
C ASP A 446 2.80 30.11 -8.14
N GLU A 447 2.60 28.89 -8.68
CA GLU A 447 2.23 28.69 -10.09
C GLU A 447 0.71 28.57 -10.34
N ALA A 448 -0.11 28.53 -9.28
CA ALA A 448 -1.56 28.33 -9.36
C ALA A 448 -1.98 27.11 -10.21
N LYS A 449 -1.26 25.98 -10.08
CA LYS A 449 -1.52 24.73 -10.80
C LYS A 449 -1.81 23.56 -9.85
N ILE A 450 -2.47 22.55 -10.37
CA ILE A 450 -2.72 21.32 -9.61
C ILE A 450 -1.42 20.52 -9.42
N TYR A 451 -1.21 20.06 -8.19
CA TYR A 451 -0.15 19.11 -7.85
C TYR A 451 -0.75 17.75 -7.53
N THR A 452 -0.14 16.69 -8.06
CA THR A 452 -0.46 15.31 -7.72
C THR A 452 0.83 14.57 -7.37
N GLY A 453 0.81 13.79 -6.30
CA GLY A 453 1.98 13.00 -5.88
C GLY A 453 1.84 12.35 -4.51
N GLY A 454 2.94 11.74 -4.06
CA GLY A 454 3.03 11.18 -2.71
C GLY A 454 3.38 12.26 -1.68
N VAL A 455 2.68 12.27 -0.55
CA VAL A 455 2.96 13.14 0.62
C VAL A 455 2.89 12.32 1.90
N ASN A 456 3.62 12.72 2.94
CA ASN A 456 3.55 12.08 4.25
C ASN A 456 2.75 12.95 5.21
N ILE A 457 1.68 12.41 5.77
CA ILE A 457 0.85 13.09 6.77
C ILE A 457 0.83 12.20 8.01
N LEU A 458 1.27 12.72 9.16
CA LEU A 458 1.35 11.97 10.43
C LEU A 458 2.20 10.69 10.32
N ASN A 459 3.31 10.74 9.57
CA ASN A 459 4.16 9.58 9.27
C ASN A 459 3.46 8.46 8.48
N THR A 460 2.27 8.74 7.92
CA THR A 460 1.54 7.85 7.02
C THR A 460 1.69 8.36 5.58
N PRO A 461 2.12 7.52 4.63
CA PRO A 461 2.24 7.93 3.24
C PRO A 461 0.86 7.95 2.55
N TYR A 462 0.52 9.09 1.95
CA TYR A 462 -0.68 9.31 1.14
C TYR A 462 -0.33 9.53 -0.33
N PHE A 463 -1.23 9.13 -1.23
CA PHE A 463 -1.33 9.76 -2.54
C PHE A 463 -2.29 10.93 -2.40
N ALA A 464 -1.90 12.09 -2.93
CA ALA A 464 -2.63 13.32 -2.75
C ALA A 464 -2.69 14.15 -4.03
N ALA A 465 -3.78 14.91 -4.15
CA ALA A 465 -3.93 15.98 -5.10
C ALA A 465 -4.21 17.30 -4.36
N TYR A 466 -3.57 18.37 -4.83
CA TYR A 466 -3.74 19.72 -4.30
C TYR A 466 -4.17 20.66 -5.42
N ALA A 467 -5.24 21.43 -5.21
CA ALA A 467 -5.70 22.45 -6.14
C ALA A 467 -5.61 23.85 -5.49
N PRO A 468 -5.25 24.88 -6.26
CA PRO A 468 -5.19 26.24 -5.74
C PRO A 468 -6.60 26.76 -5.48
N LEU A 469 -6.73 27.56 -4.42
CA LEU A 469 -7.96 28.29 -4.15
C LEU A 469 -7.73 29.78 -4.37
N LEU A 470 -8.42 30.31 -5.38
CA LEU A 470 -8.19 31.67 -5.88
C LEU A 470 -9.21 32.65 -5.29
N ASN A 471 -8.74 33.87 -5.02
CA ASN A 471 -9.60 35.00 -4.67
C ASN A 471 -10.18 35.70 -5.92
N VAL A 472 -10.85 36.83 -5.72
CA VAL A 472 -11.48 37.62 -6.79
C VAL A 472 -10.45 38.23 -7.75
N ASP A 473 -9.22 38.43 -7.29
CA ASP A 473 -8.09 38.98 -8.06
C ASP A 473 -7.24 37.88 -8.73
N ASN A 474 -7.72 36.63 -8.71
CA ASN A 474 -7.02 35.45 -9.23
C ASN A 474 -5.71 35.11 -8.50
N ASN A 475 -5.55 35.61 -7.27
CA ASN A 475 -4.43 35.28 -6.39
C ASN A 475 -4.74 34.06 -5.53
N PRO A 476 -3.79 33.13 -5.34
CA PRO A 476 -3.98 31.94 -4.51
C PRO A 476 -3.98 32.30 -3.02
N VAL A 477 -5.15 32.23 -2.40
CA VAL A 477 -5.36 32.47 -0.96
C VAL A 477 -5.32 31.20 -0.13
N GLY A 478 -5.24 30.04 -0.78
CA GLY A 478 -5.20 28.75 -0.11
C GLY A 478 -5.07 27.59 -1.07
N MET A 479 -5.23 26.39 -0.54
CA MET A 479 -5.20 25.15 -1.30
C MET A 479 -6.22 24.13 -0.78
N LEU A 480 -6.79 23.38 -1.70
CA LEU A 480 -7.67 22.25 -1.45
C LEU A 480 -6.85 20.98 -1.53
N PHE A 481 -7.07 20.05 -0.62
CA PHE A 481 -6.40 18.76 -0.57
C PHE A 481 -7.42 17.64 -0.60
N VAL A 482 -7.13 16.62 -1.42
CA VAL A 482 -7.80 15.33 -1.38
C VAL A 482 -6.73 14.25 -1.38
N GLY A 483 -6.88 13.24 -0.53
CA GLY A 483 -5.89 12.19 -0.38
C GLY A 483 -6.47 10.82 -0.06
N LYS A 484 -5.68 9.80 -0.41
CA LYS A 484 -5.94 8.40 -0.10
C LYS A 484 -4.66 7.74 0.41
N GLU A 485 -4.78 6.93 1.46
CA GLU A 485 -3.63 6.22 2.04
C GLU A 485 -3.01 5.27 1.02
N GLN A 486 -1.68 5.31 0.88
CA GLN A 486 -0.96 4.45 -0.07
C GLN A 486 -1.13 2.96 0.28
N THR A 487 -1.25 2.64 1.57
CA THR A 487 -1.52 1.29 2.07
C THR A 487 -2.85 0.76 1.52
N SER A 488 -3.93 1.54 1.58
CA SER A 488 -5.25 1.15 1.06
C SER A 488 -5.23 0.87 -0.46
N VAL A 489 -4.40 1.60 -1.21
CA VAL A 489 -4.22 1.41 -2.65
C VAL A 489 -3.45 0.13 -2.94
N LEU A 490 -2.39 -0.14 -2.18
CA LEU A 490 -1.68 -1.42 -2.29
C LEU A 490 -2.54 -2.62 -1.91
N GLN A 491 -3.37 -2.48 -0.89
CA GLN A 491 -4.29 -3.54 -0.49
C GLN A 491 -5.25 -3.91 -1.63
N ALA A 492 -5.67 -2.93 -2.42
CA ALA A 492 -6.46 -3.19 -3.62
C ALA A 492 -5.63 -3.89 -4.71
N ALA A 493 -4.36 -3.51 -4.89
CA ALA A 493 -3.46 -4.13 -5.86
C ALA A 493 -2.98 -5.54 -5.45
N SER A 494 -2.90 -5.82 -4.15
CA SER A 494 -2.29 -7.05 -3.62
C SER A 494 -3.04 -8.30 -4.04
N ARG A 495 -4.38 -8.24 -4.11
CA ARG A 495 -5.20 -9.34 -4.63
C ARG A 495 -4.90 -9.66 -6.10
N SER A 496 -4.69 -8.64 -6.93
CA SER A 496 -4.32 -8.81 -8.34
C SER A 496 -2.92 -9.41 -8.47
N ILE A 497 -1.99 -9.02 -7.59
CA ILE A 497 -0.64 -9.58 -7.53
C ILE A 497 -0.68 -11.05 -7.09
N GLU A 498 -1.46 -11.38 -6.06
CA GLU A 498 -1.65 -12.77 -5.58
C GLU A 498 -2.18 -13.67 -6.70
N LEU A 499 -3.21 -13.23 -7.42
CA LEU A 499 -3.75 -13.94 -8.57
C LEU A 499 -2.71 -14.12 -9.68
N THR A 500 -1.90 -13.10 -9.95
CA THR A 500 -0.82 -13.18 -10.94
C THR A 500 0.18 -14.26 -10.55
N PHE A 501 0.59 -14.32 -9.28
CA PHE A 501 1.51 -15.35 -8.78
C PHE A 501 0.92 -16.74 -8.87
N ILE A 502 -0.36 -16.93 -8.50
CA ILE A 502 -1.06 -18.21 -8.63
C ILE A 502 -1.08 -18.67 -10.09
N VAL A 503 -1.53 -17.80 -11.00
CA VAL A 503 -1.61 -18.11 -12.44
C VAL A 503 -0.23 -18.43 -13.01
N ALA A 504 0.80 -17.64 -12.67
CA ALA A 504 2.17 -17.88 -13.12
C ALA A 504 2.69 -19.24 -12.66
N VAL A 505 2.52 -19.58 -11.38
CA VAL A 505 2.90 -20.88 -10.80
C VAL A 505 2.16 -22.02 -11.49
N THR A 506 0.85 -21.89 -11.68
CA THR A 506 0.04 -22.90 -12.37
C THR A 506 0.54 -23.14 -13.79
N LEU A 507 0.79 -22.08 -14.56
CA LEU A 507 1.31 -22.18 -15.92
C LEU A 507 2.72 -22.80 -15.96
N ILE A 508 3.59 -22.46 -15.02
CA ILE A 508 4.93 -23.06 -14.91
C ILE A 508 4.82 -24.57 -14.66
N VAL A 509 4.00 -25.00 -13.71
CA VAL A 509 3.80 -26.44 -13.40
C VAL A 509 3.23 -27.18 -14.61
N PHE A 510 2.21 -26.62 -15.28
CA PHE A 510 1.65 -27.22 -16.50
C PHE A 510 2.65 -27.25 -17.66
N SER A 511 3.55 -26.26 -17.76
CA SER A 511 4.57 -26.19 -18.82
C SER A 511 5.65 -27.27 -18.72
N MET A 512 5.79 -27.94 -17.56
CA MET A 512 6.74 -29.04 -17.40
C MET A 512 6.35 -30.27 -18.24
N ILE A 513 5.05 -30.49 -18.48
CA ILE A 513 4.54 -31.62 -19.28
C ILE A 513 5.00 -31.51 -20.75
N PRO A 514 4.73 -30.43 -21.50
CA PRO A 514 5.21 -30.30 -22.86
C PRO A 514 6.73 -30.27 -22.95
N ALA A 515 7.44 -29.66 -21.98
CA ALA A 515 8.90 -29.70 -21.93
C ALA A 515 9.43 -31.15 -21.88
N PHE A 516 8.79 -32.01 -21.09
CA PHE A 516 9.11 -33.43 -21.05
C PHE A 516 8.80 -34.17 -22.35
N LEU A 517 7.61 -33.96 -22.92
CA LEU A 517 7.18 -34.61 -24.17
C LEU A 517 8.09 -34.24 -25.35
N ILE A 518 8.44 -32.96 -25.49
CA ILE A 518 9.34 -32.45 -26.54
C ILE A 518 10.73 -33.06 -26.38
N ALA A 519 11.30 -33.03 -25.16
CA ALA A 519 12.61 -33.62 -24.90
C ALA A 519 12.65 -35.12 -25.22
N LYS A 520 11.58 -35.86 -24.89
CA LYS A 520 11.45 -37.28 -25.22
C LYS A 520 11.37 -37.51 -26.73
N TYR A 521 10.60 -36.70 -27.45
CA TYR A 521 10.45 -36.80 -28.91
C TYR A 521 11.78 -36.54 -29.62
N ILE A 522 12.49 -35.47 -29.27
CA ILE A 522 13.80 -35.14 -29.86
C ILE A 522 14.80 -36.27 -29.59
N THR A 523 14.86 -36.79 -28.36
CA THR A 523 15.78 -37.88 -28.03
C THR A 523 15.46 -39.16 -28.80
N TYR A 524 14.18 -39.44 -29.08
CA TYR A 524 13.78 -40.61 -29.87
C TYR A 524 14.23 -40.52 -31.33
N GLN A 525 14.30 -39.32 -31.92
CA GLN A 525 14.76 -39.14 -33.31
C GLN A 525 16.28 -39.15 -33.47
N VAL A 526 17.02 -38.86 -32.41
CA VAL A 526 18.50 -38.84 -32.42
C VAL A 526 19.09 -40.24 -32.14
N LYS A 527 18.28 -41.18 -31.63
CA LYS A 527 18.62 -42.60 -31.55
C LYS A 527 18.32 -43.28 -32.88
#